data_AF-A0A256YPQ0-F1
#
_entry.id   AF-A0A256YPQ0-F1
#
_cell.length_a   1.000
_cell.length_b   1.000
_cell.length_c   1.000
_cell.angle_alpha   90.00
_cell.angle_beta   90.00
_cell.angle_gamma   90.00
#
_symmetry.space_group_name_H-M   'P 1'
#
loop_
_entity.id
_entity.type
_entity.pdbx_description
1 polymer ?
#
loop_
_entity_poly.entity_id
_entity_poly.type
_entity_poly.pdbx_seq_one_letter_code
_entity_poly.pdbx_strand_id
1 'polypeptide(L)'
;MVVISVLSGKGGVGKTTVTTNIATALTAVFKRKTLILDTNITSSHIRLHFGMYDEMKYTLKDIIKDESMLKKVIRTSELTGVDLIPSPETLKGLNLEKLKNLASQLATSEYNFVIIDSAPGFRENVPHIIKASDHVLIVTNPYLPDVTDALKLLEVVKKYKRKFTVIVNRIKKKKYELSDEQIKDMLDVKKIVEIPEDEKVPESIAAGVPIVIYKPGSKASIALKKLAASLIGEEYKPSIRERIKWFLGF
;
A
#
# COMPACT_ATOMS: atom_id res chain seq x y z
N MET A 1 -11.12 -4.03 12.99
CA MET A 1 -10.33 -4.22 11.76
C MET A 1 -10.64 -3.07 10.81
N VAL A 2 -9.64 -2.50 10.13
CA VAL A 2 -9.80 -1.45 9.10
C VAL A 2 -9.31 -2.00 7.76
N VAL A 3 -10.11 -1.85 6.70
CA VAL A 3 -9.73 -2.25 5.34
C VAL A 3 -9.24 -1.05 4.56
N ILE A 4 -8.01 -1.14 4.07
CA ILE A 4 -7.35 -0.10 3.28
C ILE A 4 -7.07 -0.66 1.89
N SER A 5 -7.40 0.06 0.82
CA SER A 5 -6.92 -0.29 -0.52
C SER A 5 -5.85 0.68 -0.99
N VAL A 6 -4.87 0.16 -1.72
CA VAL A 6 -3.83 0.94 -2.38
C VAL A 6 -4.05 0.87 -3.89
N LEU A 7 -4.44 2.00 -4.48
CA LEU A 7 -4.86 2.13 -5.87
C LEU A 7 -3.99 3.14 -6.62
N SER A 8 -3.94 3.03 -7.94
CA SER A 8 -3.28 4.01 -8.82
C SER A 8 -3.85 3.92 -10.23
N GLY A 9 -3.91 5.07 -10.91
CA GLY A 9 -4.33 5.11 -12.30
C GLY A 9 -3.27 4.53 -13.26
N LYS A 10 -2.00 4.50 -12.85
CA LYS A 10 -0.86 4.06 -13.68
C LYS A 10 0.06 3.04 -13.01
N GLY A 11 0.72 2.21 -13.81
CA GLY A 11 1.78 1.30 -13.37
C GLY A 11 3.07 2.04 -12.98
N GLY A 12 3.90 1.43 -12.13
CA GLY A 12 5.22 1.97 -11.80
C GLY A 12 5.27 3.15 -10.82
N VAL A 13 4.13 3.65 -10.33
CA VAL A 13 4.07 4.75 -9.34
C VAL A 13 4.50 4.36 -7.91
N GLY A 14 4.77 3.06 -7.67
CA GLY A 14 5.25 2.57 -6.38
C GLY A 14 4.17 2.08 -5.39
N LYS A 15 2.97 1.70 -5.87
CA LYS A 15 1.91 1.11 -5.02
C LYS A 15 2.42 0.01 -4.10
N THR A 16 3.01 -1.05 -4.67
CA THR A 16 3.51 -2.18 -3.90
C THR A 16 4.58 -1.78 -2.88
N THR A 17 5.45 -0.82 -3.22
CA THR A 17 6.41 -0.24 -2.27
C THR A 17 5.69 0.44 -1.10
N VAL A 18 4.66 1.25 -1.39
CA VAL A 18 3.85 1.89 -0.35
C VAL A 18 3.15 0.83 0.49
N THR A 19 2.41 -0.11 -0.12
CA THR A 19 1.67 -1.21 0.53
C THR A 19 2.55 -1.98 1.51
N THR A 20 3.70 -2.48 1.04
CA THR A 20 4.61 -3.31 1.84
C THR A 20 5.19 -2.55 3.02
N ASN A 21 5.54 -1.28 2.82
CA ASN A 21 6.15 -0.46 3.87
C ASN A 21 5.14 0.06 4.89
N ILE A 22 3.92 0.44 4.50
CA ILE A 22 2.89 0.82 5.47
C ILE A 22 2.46 -0.40 6.29
N ALA A 23 2.32 -1.58 5.69
CA ALA A 23 2.00 -2.81 6.40
C ALA A 23 3.09 -3.17 7.42
N THR A 24 4.34 -3.04 7.00
CA THR A 24 5.51 -3.27 7.85
C THR A 24 5.58 -2.26 8.99
N ALA A 25 5.36 -0.97 8.71
CA ALA A 25 5.36 0.05 9.74
C ALA A 25 4.23 -0.20 10.76
N LEU A 26 3.00 -0.45 10.29
CA LEU A 26 1.87 -0.78 11.16
C LEU A 26 2.18 -1.98 12.06
N THR A 27 2.75 -3.05 11.50
CA THR A 27 3.00 -4.29 12.24
C THR A 27 4.24 -4.20 13.13
N ALA A 28 5.41 -3.94 12.55
CA ALA A 28 6.68 -4.02 13.26
C ALA A 28 6.92 -2.81 14.18
N VAL A 29 6.49 -1.61 13.78
CA VAL A 29 6.72 -0.36 14.53
C VAL A 29 5.56 -0.06 15.47
N PHE A 30 4.32 -0.07 14.97
CA PHE A 30 3.14 0.34 15.75
C PHE A 30 2.37 -0.83 16.39
N LYS A 31 2.86 -2.07 16.24
CA LYS A 31 2.25 -3.27 16.85
C LYS A 31 0.78 -3.44 16.49
N ARG A 32 0.44 -3.18 15.23
CA ARG A 32 -0.88 -3.42 14.64
C ARG A 32 -0.79 -4.54 13.62
N LYS A 33 -1.31 -5.72 13.96
CA LYS A 33 -1.25 -6.91 13.11
C LYS A 33 -1.91 -6.61 11.78
N THR A 34 -1.16 -6.78 10.69
CA THR A 34 -1.59 -6.38 9.35
C THR A 34 -1.47 -7.54 8.38
N LEU A 35 -2.52 -7.73 7.58
CA LEU A 35 -2.57 -8.63 6.45
C LEU A 35 -2.53 -7.84 5.14
N ILE A 36 -1.72 -8.27 4.19
CA ILE A 36 -1.77 -7.80 2.80
C ILE A 36 -2.57 -8.80 1.97
N LEU A 37 -3.55 -8.30 1.23
CA LEU A 37 -4.25 -9.03 0.18
C LEU A 37 -3.71 -8.56 -1.17
N ASP A 38 -2.89 -9.38 -1.82
CA ASP A 38 -2.40 -9.07 -3.17
C ASP A 38 -3.49 -9.39 -4.19
N THR A 39 -3.91 -8.37 -4.94
CA THR A 39 -4.87 -8.50 -6.05
C THR A 39 -4.27 -8.01 -7.38
N ASN A 40 -2.94 -7.84 -7.44
CA ASN A 40 -2.23 -7.49 -8.67
C ASN A 40 -1.89 -8.73 -9.51
N ILE A 41 -2.85 -9.16 -10.33
CA ILE A 41 -2.66 -10.32 -11.23
C ILE A 41 -1.73 -10.04 -12.42
N THR A 42 -1.38 -8.78 -12.69
CA THR A 42 -0.56 -8.43 -13.85
C THR A 42 0.94 -8.56 -13.59
N SER A 43 1.37 -8.29 -12.37
CA SER A 43 2.77 -8.28 -11.98
C SER A 43 2.90 -8.23 -10.46
N SER A 44 2.50 -9.31 -9.80
CA SER A 44 2.62 -9.46 -8.35
C SER A 44 4.10 -9.55 -7.97
N HIS A 45 4.60 -8.52 -7.28
CA HIS A 45 5.98 -8.47 -6.78
C HIS A 45 6.04 -8.32 -5.25
N ILE A 46 4.92 -8.31 -4.52
CA ILE A 46 4.89 -8.07 -3.07
C ILE A 46 5.90 -8.94 -2.32
N ARG A 47 5.98 -10.22 -2.69
CA ARG A 47 6.87 -11.18 -2.05
C ARG A 47 8.34 -10.79 -2.11
N LEU A 48 8.77 -10.17 -3.22
CA LEU A 48 10.15 -9.73 -3.42
C LEU A 48 10.51 -8.61 -2.43
N HIS A 49 9.54 -7.78 -2.03
CA HIS A 49 9.75 -6.75 -1.01
C HIS A 49 9.97 -7.32 0.40
N PHE A 50 9.63 -8.60 0.62
CA PHE A 50 9.81 -9.31 1.89
C PHE A 50 10.87 -10.41 1.82
N GLY A 51 11.60 -10.53 0.71
CA GLY A 51 12.62 -11.58 0.53
C GLY A 51 12.04 -12.99 0.49
N MET A 52 10.75 -13.13 0.14
CA MET A 52 10.04 -14.41 0.14
C MET A 52 10.11 -15.02 -1.27
N TYR A 53 11.07 -15.90 -1.52
CA TYR A 53 11.32 -16.48 -2.85
C TYR A 53 10.63 -17.84 -3.10
N ASP A 54 10.06 -18.45 -2.07
CA ASP A 54 9.40 -19.77 -2.16
C ASP A 54 8.12 -19.78 -3.01
N GLU A 55 7.88 -20.84 -3.77
CA GLU A 55 6.67 -20.96 -4.58
C GLU A 55 5.37 -20.87 -3.75
N MET A 56 4.41 -20.10 -4.26
CA MET A 56 3.10 -19.96 -3.63
C MET A 56 2.16 -21.04 -4.17
N LYS A 57 2.10 -22.17 -3.47
CA LYS A 57 1.19 -23.28 -3.82
C LYS A 57 -0.29 -22.89 -3.78
N TYR A 58 -0.66 -21.96 -2.90
CA TYR A 58 -2.03 -21.49 -2.71
C TYR A 58 -2.09 -19.96 -2.74
N THR A 59 -3.21 -19.44 -3.24
CA THR A 59 -3.43 -18.01 -3.49
C THR A 59 -4.85 -17.61 -3.08
N LEU A 60 -5.22 -16.35 -3.28
CA LEU A 60 -6.58 -15.87 -3.06
C LEU A 60 -7.67 -16.71 -3.78
N LYS A 61 -7.36 -17.30 -4.95
CA LYS A 61 -8.35 -18.13 -5.68
C LYS A 61 -8.80 -19.34 -4.88
N ASP A 62 -7.92 -19.88 -4.04
CA ASP A 62 -8.17 -21.09 -3.26
C ASP A 62 -9.08 -20.77 -2.08
N ILE A 63 -8.90 -19.60 -1.45
CA ILE A 63 -9.80 -19.09 -0.40
C ILE A 63 -11.19 -18.80 -0.97
N ILE A 64 -11.25 -18.24 -2.19
CA ILE A 64 -12.51 -17.95 -2.89
C ILE A 64 -13.30 -19.23 -3.20
N LYS A 65 -12.61 -20.35 -3.44
CA LYS A 65 -13.24 -21.65 -3.72
C LYS A 65 -13.61 -22.39 -2.45
N ASP A 66 -12.74 -22.34 -1.45
CA ASP A 66 -12.89 -23.03 -0.17
C ASP A 66 -12.33 -22.13 0.95
N GLU A 67 -13.23 -21.57 1.75
CA GLU A 67 -12.91 -20.66 2.84
C GLU A 67 -12.02 -21.31 3.92
N SER A 68 -12.06 -22.65 4.07
CA SER A 68 -11.23 -23.38 5.04
C SER A 68 -9.73 -23.30 4.73
N MET A 69 -9.38 -22.91 3.50
CA MET A 69 -8.00 -22.75 3.04
C MET A 69 -7.31 -21.49 3.58
N LEU A 70 -8.04 -20.57 4.21
CA LEU A 70 -7.52 -19.28 4.67
C LEU A 70 -6.18 -19.41 5.42
N LYS A 71 -6.12 -20.28 6.44
CA LYS A 71 -4.89 -20.50 7.24
C LYS A 71 -3.74 -21.08 6.42
N LYS A 72 -4.02 -21.90 5.40
CA LYS A 72 -3.00 -22.54 4.55
C LYS A 72 -2.44 -21.59 3.49
N VAL A 73 -3.21 -20.57 3.12
CA VAL A 73 -2.82 -19.57 2.10
C VAL A 73 -2.00 -18.44 2.71
N ILE A 74 -2.28 -18.06 3.96
CA ILE A 74 -1.54 -16.99 4.64
C ILE A 74 -0.04 -17.34 4.71
N ARG A 75 0.79 -16.35 4.44
CA ARG A 75 2.25 -16.41 4.55
C ARG A 75 2.75 -15.24 5.37
N THR A 76 3.49 -15.54 6.42
CA THR A 76 4.03 -14.53 7.33
C THR A 76 5.46 -14.19 6.92
N SER A 77 5.77 -12.91 6.80
CA SER A 77 7.15 -12.44 6.71
C SER A 77 7.79 -12.56 8.10
N GLU A 78 8.75 -13.46 8.26
CA GLU A 78 9.43 -13.69 9.54
C GLU A 78 10.09 -12.42 10.10
N LEU A 79 10.65 -11.59 9.21
CA LEU A 79 11.33 -10.35 9.58
C LEU A 79 10.37 -9.28 10.11
N THR A 80 9.16 -9.20 9.57
CA THR A 80 8.26 -8.06 9.81
C THR A 80 6.99 -8.41 10.57
N GLY A 81 6.64 -9.71 10.64
CA GLY A 81 5.36 -10.21 11.14
C GLY A 81 4.16 -9.89 10.25
N VAL A 82 4.36 -9.32 9.06
CA VAL A 82 3.27 -9.02 8.13
C VAL A 82 2.80 -10.31 7.49
N ASP A 83 1.49 -10.51 7.50
CA ASP A 83 0.86 -11.63 6.82
C ASP A 83 0.49 -11.24 5.38
N LEU A 84 0.54 -12.20 4.47
CA LEU A 84 0.29 -12.04 3.05
C LEU A 84 -0.63 -13.14 2.52
N ILE A 85 -1.67 -12.73 1.78
CA ILE A 85 -2.42 -13.60 0.86
C ILE A 85 -1.93 -13.29 -0.56
N PRO A 86 -1.28 -14.25 -1.26
CA PRO A 86 -0.74 -14.04 -2.59
C PRO A 86 -1.81 -13.84 -3.67
N SER A 87 -1.41 -13.11 -4.72
CA SER A 87 -2.26 -12.85 -5.89
C SER A 87 -2.60 -14.15 -6.62
N PRO A 88 -3.84 -14.30 -7.12
CA PRO A 88 -4.19 -15.41 -7.99
C PRO A 88 -3.75 -15.14 -9.43
N GLU A 89 -3.82 -16.16 -10.30
CA GLU A 89 -3.65 -15.97 -11.76
C GLU A 89 -4.78 -15.14 -12.39
N THR A 90 -5.97 -15.14 -11.77
CA THR A 90 -7.15 -14.41 -12.24
C THR A 90 -8.00 -13.93 -11.08
N LEU A 91 -8.60 -12.74 -11.24
CA LEU A 91 -9.62 -12.21 -10.33
C LEU A 91 -11.04 -12.54 -10.79
N LYS A 92 -11.22 -13.41 -11.79
CA LYS A 92 -12.55 -13.76 -12.27
C LYS A 92 -13.36 -14.34 -11.11
N GLY A 93 -14.51 -13.72 -10.84
CA GLY A 93 -15.37 -14.08 -9.73
C GLY A 93 -14.97 -13.50 -8.37
N LEU A 94 -13.91 -12.67 -8.28
CA LEU A 94 -13.72 -11.78 -7.13
C LEU A 94 -14.70 -10.62 -7.26
N ASN A 95 -15.67 -10.56 -6.35
CA ASN A 95 -16.66 -9.50 -6.29
C ASN A 95 -16.70 -8.91 -4.88
N LEU A 96 -17.56 -7.92 -4.67
CA LEU A 96 -17.71 -7.27 -3.38
C LEU A 96 -18.13 -8.25 -2.27
N GLU A 97 -19.03 -9.19 -2.58
CA GLU A 97 -19.52 -10.17 -1.62
C GLU A 97 -18.38 -11.05 -1.10
N LYS A 98 -17.55 -11.60 -2.00
CA LYS A 98 -16.39 -12.40 -1.60
C LYS A 98 -15.36 -11.62 -0.80
N LEU A 99 -15.10 -10.36 -1.17
CA LEU A 99 -14.23 -9.48 -0.39
C LEU A 99 -14.80 -9.22 1.01
N LYS A 100 -16.11 -9.04 1.13
CA LYS A 100 -16.78 -8.87 2.43
C LYS A 100 -16.78 -10.16 3.26
N ASN A 101 -16.97 -11.32 2.65
CA ASN A 101 -16.92 -12.61 3.33
C ASN A 101 -15.50 -12.87 3.87
N LEU A 102 -14.49 -12.66 3.04
CA LEU A 102 -13.09 -12.73 3.47
C LEU A 102 -12.81 -11.74 4.61
N ALA A 103 -13.24 -10.48 4.47
CA ALA A 103 -13.10 -9.50 5.54
C ALA A 103 -13.83 -9.93 6.82
N SER A 104 -14.99 -10.57 6.72
CA SER A 104 -15.76 -11.05 7.88
C SER A 104 -15.04 -12.21 8.59
N GLN A 105 -14.47 -13.15 7.84
CA GLN A 105 -13.62 -14.21 8.41
C GLN A 105 -12.40 -13.62 9.10
N LEU A 106 -11.73 -12.65 8.46
CA LEU A 106 -10.59 -11.96 9.02
C LEU A 106 -10.97 -11.08 10.22
N ALA A 107 -12.19 -10.59 10.31
CA ALA A 107 -12.66 -9.84 11.47
C ALA A 107 -12.74 -10.69 12.74
N THR A 108 -12.92 -12.01 12.62
CA THR A 108 -12.84 -12.95 13.75
C THR A 108 -11.40 -13.26 14.18
N SER A 109 -10.41 -12.74 13.48
CA SER A 109 -9.00 -12.94 13.77
C SER A 109 -8.37 -11.69 14.40
N GLU A 110 -7.09 -11.78 14.75
CA GLU A 110 -6.35 -10.72 15.45
C GLU A 110 -5.92 -9.54 14.56
N TYR A 111 -6.36 -9.47 13.29
CA TYR A 111 -5.93 -8.41 12.37
C TYR A 111 -6.55 -7.05 12.72
N ASN A 112 -5.68 -6.06 12.90
CA ASN A 112 -6.09 -4.67 13.00
C ASN A 112 -6.32 -4.06 11.62
N PHE A 113 -5.51 -4.46 10.63
CA PHE A 113 -5.55 -3.93 9.26
C PHE A 113 -5.55 -5.03 8.20
N VAL A 114 -6.32 -4.80 7.13
CA VAL A 114 -6.21 -5.53 5.87
C VAL A 114 -5.90 -4.52 4.78
N ILE A 115 -4.79 -4.72 4.05
CA ILE A 115 -4.34 -3.83 2.99
C ILE A 115 -4.45 -4.54 1.64
N ILE A 116 -5.28 -4.01 0.75
CA ILE A 116 -5.50 -4.56 -0.59
C ILE A 116 -4.55 -3.87 -1.58
N ASP A 117 -3.56 -4.58 -2.11
CA ASP A 117 -2.68 -4.09 -3.18
C ASP A 117 -3.31 -4.41 -4.54
N SER A 118 -3.66 -3.39 -5.33
CA SER A 118 -4.34 -3.59 -6.62
C SER A 118 -3.39 -3.60 -7.81
N ALA A 119 -3.83 -4.22 -8.91
CA ALA A 119 -3.25 -3.94 -10.23
C ALA A 119 -3.38 -2.44 -10.58
N PRO A 120 -2.50 -1.88 -11.42
CA PRO A 120 -2.67 -0.52 -11.92
C PRO A 120 -3.88 -0.38 -12.85
N GLY A 121 -4.44 0.84 -12.91
CA GLY A 121 -5.48 1.24 -13.85
C GLY A 121 -6.91 0.99 -13.37
N PHE A 122 -7.86 1.21 -14.29
CA PHE A 122 -9.30 1.17 -14.04
C PHE A 122 -9.89 -0.16 -14.52
N ARG A 123 -9.66 -1.21 -13.74
CA ARG A 123 -10.18 -2.55 -14.05
C ARG A 123 -11.57 -2.77 -13.43
N GLU A 124 -12.29 -3.77 -13.94
CA GLU A 124 -13.66 -4.11 -13.51
C GLU A 124 -13.78 -4.36 -12.00
N ASN A 125 -12.70 -4.80 -11.36
CA ASN A 125 -12.64 -5.08 -9.93
C ASN A 125 -12.40 -3.84 -9.04
N VAL A 126 -11.96 -2.71 -9.59
CA VAL A 126 -11.66 -1.50 -8.80
C VAL A 126 -12.88 -1.00 -8.01
N PRO A 127 -14.08 -0.90 -8.59
CA PRO A 127 -15.29 -0.55 -7.83
C PRO A 127 -15.57 -1.49 -6.65
N HIS A 128 -15.33 -2.80 -6.81
CA HIS A 128 -15.53 -3.77 -5.73
C HIS A 128 -14.53 -3.55 -4.59
N ILE A 129 -13.25 -3.29 -4.92
CA ILE A 129 -12.21 -2.99 -3.94
C ILE A 129 -12.53 -1.70 -3.18
N ILE A 130 -12.93 -0.62 -3.87
CA ILE A 130 -13.32 0.65 -3.23
C ILE A 130 -14.50 0.42 -2.28
N LYS A 131 -15.54 -0.30 -2.74
CA LYS A 131 -16.72 -0.59 -1.89
C LYS A 131 -16.38 -1.46 -0.68
N ALA A 132 -15.37 -2.32 -0.76
CA ALA A 132 -14.92 -3.15 0.35
C ALA A 132 -13.99 -2.40 1.34
N SER A 133 -13.43 -1.26 0.94
CA SER A 133 -12.46 -0.51 1.74
C SER A 133 -13.12 0.55 2.63
N ASP A 134 -12.57 0.74 3.83
CA ASP A 134 -12.89 1.87 4.70
C ASP A 134 -12.11 3.13 4.29
N HIS A 135 -10.87 2.93 3.80
CA HIS A 135 -9.96 4.00 3.36
C HIS A 135 -9.26 3.62 2.06
N VAL A 136 -9.13 4.56 1.13
CA VAL A 136 -8.46 4.38 -0.16
C VAL A 136 -7.18 5.24 -0.22
N LEU A 137 -6.04 4.61 -0.43
CA LEU A 137 -4.77 5.28 -0.71
C LEU A 137 -4.57 5.36 -2.22
N ILE A 138 -4.49 6.57 -2.76
CA ILE A 138 -4.30 6.82 -4.18
C ILE A 138 -2.85 7.24 -4.39
N VAL A 139 -2.04 6.39 -5.03
CA VAL A 139 -0.62 6.65 -5.28
C VAL A 139 -0.42 7.24 -6.68
N THR A 140 0.33 8.34 -6.77
CA THR A 140 0.72 8.99 -8.02
C THR A 140 2.14 9.54 -7.94
N ASN A 141 2.76 9.86 -9.07
CA ASN A 141 4.01 10.62 -9.13
C ASN A 141 3.70 12.10 -9.44
N PRO A 142 4.60 13.05 -9.19
CA PRO A 142 4.37 14.48 -9.43
C PRO A 142 4.49 14.88 -10.92
N TYR A 143 3.98 14.04 -11.83
CA TYR A 143 4.01 14.27 -13.28
C TYR A 143 2.59 14.42 -13.81
N LEU A 144 2.39 15.36 -14.74
CA LEU A 144 1.08 15.68 -15.30
C LEU A 144 0.27 14.44 -15.77
N PRO A 145 0.84 13.47 -16.51
CA PRO A 145 0.09 12.27 -16.90
C PRO A 145 -0.37 11.43 -15.70
N ASP A 146 0.49 11.26 -14.70
CA ASP A 146 0.23 10.40 -13.55
C ASP A 146 -0.83 11.05 -12.62
N VAL A 147 -0.79 12.36 -12.46
CA VAL A 147 -1.80 13.13 -11.70
C VAL A 147 -3.14 13.14 -12.42
N THR A 148 -3.16 13.24 -13.75
CA THR A 148 -4.40 13.14 -14.55
C THR A 148 -5.07 11.77 -14.40
N ASP A 149 -4.28 10.69 -14.39
CA ASP A 149 -4.84 9.36 -14.14
C ASP A 149 -5.31 9.17 -12.70
N ALA A 150 -4.66 9.82 -11.73
CA ALA A 150 -5.11 9.85 -10.34
C ALA A 150 -6.44 10.62 -10.17
N LEU A 151 -6.66 11.71 -10.93
CA LEU A 151 -7.92 12.47 -10.92
C LEU A 151 -9.11 11.58 -11.28
N LYS A 152 -9.02 10.84 -12.39
CA LYS A 152 -10.08 9.90 -12.82
C LYS A 152 -10.42 8.88 -11.73
N LEU A 153 -9.41 8.42 -10.97
CA LEU A 153 -9.58 7.44 -9.91
C LEU A 153 -10.24 8.07 -8.69
N LEU A 154 -9.80 9.28 -8.35
CA LEU A 154 -10.37 10.06 -7.29
C LEU A 154 -11.86 10.37 -7.53
N GLU A 155 -12.28 10.66 -8.77
CA GLU A 155 -13.70 10.83 -9.10
C GLU A 155 -14.53 9.57 -8.79
N VAL A 156 -14.01 8.38 -9.11
CA VAL A 156 -14.68 7.12 -8.79
C VAL A 156 -14.74 6.90 -7.27
N VAL A 157 -13.66 7.19 -6.55
CA VAL A 157 -13.61 7.08 -5.09
C VAL A 157 -14.58 8.06 -4.41
N LYS A 158 -14.64 9.32 -4.88
CA LYS A 158 -15.58 10.36 -4.41
C LYS A 158 -17.04 9.90 -4.60
N LYS A 159 -17.38 9.25 -5.73
CA LYS A 159 -18.73 8.70 -5.98
C LYS A 159 -19.16 7.66 -4.93
N TYR A 160 -18.21 6.86 -4.42
CA TYR A 160 -18.49 5.86 -3.38
C TYR A 160 -18.43 6.40 -1.95
N LYS A 161 -18.20 7.71 -1.76
CA LYS A 161 -18.14 8.37 -0.45
C LYS A 161 -17.17 7.68 0.53
N ARG A 162 -16.05 7.17 0.02
CA ARG A 162 -15.00 6.54 0.85
C ARG A 162 -13.98 7.58 1.31
N LYS A 163 -13.40 7.36 2.49
CA LYS A 163 -12.24 8.14 2.94
C LYS A 163 -11.08 7.86 2.00
N PHE A 164 -10.30 8.89 1.70
CA PHE A 164 -9.15 8.73 0.82
C PHE A 164 -7.97 9.58 1.25
N THR A 165 -6.77 9.16 0.83
CA THR A 165 -5.53 9.93 0.94
C THR A 165 -4.80 9.85 -0.39
N VAL A 166 -4.44 11.00 -0.93
CA VAL A 166 -3.58 11.09 -2.11
C VAL A 166 -2.13 11.07 -1.64
N ILE A 167 -1.34 10.17 -2.20
CA ILE A 167 0.08 9.99 -1.95
C ILE A 167 0.82 10.39 -3.22
N VAL A 168 1.61 11.44 -3.14
CA VAL A 168 2.52 11.86 -4.20
C VAL A 168 3.89 11.27 -3.89
N ASN A 169 4.27 10.27 -4.67
CA ASN A 169 5.47 9.47 -4.47
C ASN A 169 6.61 9.95 -5.37
N ARG A 170 7.86 9.60 -5.00
CA ARG A 170 9.08 9.86 -5.80
C ARG A 170 9.34 11.34 -6.08
N ILE A 171 9.06 12.22 -5.11
CA ILE A 171 9.27 13.66 -5.28
C ILE A 171 10.77 13.99 -5.27
N LYS A 172 11.27 14.57 -6.36
CA LYS A 172 12.69 14.98 -6.52
C LYS A 172 12.89 16.49 -6.33
N LYS A 173 11.82 17.27 -6.22
CA LYS A 173 11.79 18.74 -6.16
C LYS A 173 12.47 19.37 -7.39
N LYS A 174 12.15 18.87 -8.58
CA LYS A 174 12.69 19.40 -9.84
C LYS A 174 11.68 20.31 -10.53
N LYS A 175 12.15 21.28 -11.32
CA LYS A 175 11.30 22.27 -12.01
C LYS A 175 10.26 21.67 -12.97
N TYR A 176 10.48 20.44 -13.43
CA TYR A 176 9.55 19.73 -14.32
C TYR A 176 8.46 18.94 -13.56
N GLU A 177 8.56 18.87 -12.24
CA GLU A 177 7.53 18.26 -11.39
C GLU A 177 6.43 19.28 -11.12
N LEU A 178 5.19 18.81 -11.01
CA LEU A 178 4.09 19.64 -10.54
C LEU A 178 4.32 20.01 -9.06
N SER A 179 4.02 21.26 -8.71
CA SER A 179 4.06 21.69 -7.32
C SER A 179 2.91 21.09 -6.51
N ASP A 180 3.06 21.09 -5.19
CA ASP A 180 2.02 20.66 -4.25
C ASP A 180 0.69 21.39 -4.48
N GLU A 181 0.73 22.69 -4.72
CA GLU A 181 -0.44 23.53 -5.00
C GLU A 181 -1.10 23.09 -6.31
N GLN A 182 -0.32 22.93 -7.38
CA GLN A 182 -0.85 22.49 -8.68
C GLN A 182 -1.52 21.12 -8.57
N ILE A 183 -0.92 20.16 -7.84
CA ILE A 183 -1.51 18.84 -7.64
C ILE A 183 -2.80 18.92 -6.83
N LYS A 184 -2.81 19.72 -5.74
CA LYS A 184 -4.01 19.91 -4.90
C LYS A 184 -5.15 20.53 -5.68
N ASP A 185 -4.86 21.55 -6.51
CA ASP A 185 -5.84 22.24 -7.35
C ASP A 185 -6.40 21.30 -8.42
N MET A 186 -5.52 20.58 -9.13
CA MET A 186 -5.92 19.61 -10.16
C MET A 186 -6.81 18.49 -9.60
N LEU A 187 -6.51 18.00 -8.40
CA LEU A 187 -7.26 16.91 -7.77
C LEU A 187 -8.46 17.38 -6.95
N ASP A 188 -8.59 18.70 -6.74
CA ASP A 188 -9.56 19.30 -5.82
C ASP A 188 -9.50 18.61 -4.43
N VAL A 189 -8.31 18.70 -3.81
CA VAL A 189 -8.02 18.13 -2.49
C VAL A 189 -7.29 19.11 -1.59
N LYS A 190 -7.62 19.10 -0.30
CA LYS A 190 -6.99 19.99 0.70
C LYS A 190 -5.61 19.52 1.16
N LYS A 191 -5.34 18.22 1.09
CA LYS A 191 -4.14 17.60 1.65
C LYS A 191 -3.65 16.47 0.77
N ILE A 192 -2.33 16.36 0.65
CA ILE A 192 -1.60 15.26 0.04
C ILE A 192 -0.54 14.76 1.02
N VAL A 193 -0.10 13.52 0.86
CA VAL A 193 1.05 12.95 1.56
C VAL A 193 2.20 12.86 0.57
N GLU A 194 3.33 13.45 0.92
CA GLU A 194 4.55 13.43 0.11
C GLU A 194 5.47 12.28 0.54
N ILE A 195 5.91 11.47 -0.42
CA ILE A 195 7.02 10.52 -0.24
C ILE A 195 8.16 10.97 -1.16
N PRO A 196 9.31 11.39 -0.60
CA PRO A 196 10.45 11.84 -1.41
C PRO A 196 11.06 10.67 -2.18
N GLU A 197 11.67 10.99 -3.33
CA GLU A 197 12.57 10.04 -4.00
C GLU A 197 13.75 9.72 -3.06
N ASP A 198 14.07 8.44 -2.96
CA ASP A 198 15.11 7.93 -2.08
C ASP A 198 15.78 6.72 -2.74
N GLU A 199 17.07 6.85 -3.06
CA GLU A 199 17.88 5.79 -3.71
C GLU A 199 17.98 4.53 -2.84
N LYS A 200 17.70 4.63 -1.54
CA LYS A 200 17.65 3.50 -0.63
C LYS A 200 16.44 2.59 -0.87
N VAL A 201 15.40 3.07 -1.56
CA VAL A 201 14.22 2.24 -1.88
C VAL A 201 14.59 1.09 -2.82
N PRO A 202 15.22 1.30 -3.99
CA PRO A 202 15.76 0.20 -4.80
C PRO A 202 16.70 -0.74 -4.03
N GLU A 203 17.62 -0.21 -3.22
CA GLU A 203 18.52 -1.02 -2.38
C GLU A 203 17.72 -1.94 -1.44
N SER A 204 16.67 -1.42 -0.80
CA SER A 204 15.83 -2.17 0.13
C SER A 204 15.07 -3.31 -0.56
N ILE A 205 14.60 -3.08 -1.79
CA ILE A 205 13.91 -4.09 -2.60
C ILE A 205 14.89 -5.19 -3.00
N ALA A 206 16.11 -4.82 -3.43
CA ALA A 206 17.15 -5.78 -3.76
C ALA A 206 17.57 -6.65 -2.55
N ALA A 207 17.53 -6.07 -1.35
CA ALA A 207 17.79 -6.79 -0.10
C ALA A 207 16.60 -7.64 0.38
N GLY A 208 15.42 -7.52 -0.23
CA GLY A 208 14.21 -8.19 0.22
C GLY A 208 13.69 -7.68 1.57
N VAL A 209 14.01 -6.44 1.96
CA VAL A 209 13.63 -5.86 3.25
C VAL A 209 12.92 -4.52 3.01
N PRO A 210 11.70 -4.31 3.54
CA PRO A 210 11.02 -3.03 3.40
C PRO A 210 11.87 -1.86 3.93
N ILE A 211 11.93 -0.74 3.20
CA ILE A 211 12.76 0.44 3.54
C ILE A 211 12.58 0.92 4.98
N VAL A 212 11.38 0.78 5.55
CA VAL A 212 11.09 1.17 6.94
C VAL A 212 11.88 0.39 7.99
N ILE A 213 12.37 -0.81 7.64
CA ILE A 213 13.28 -1.64 8.44
C ILE A 213 14.70 -1.54 7.91
N TYR A 214 14.90 -1.58 6.59
CA TYR A 214 16.22 -1.58 5.96
C TYR A 214 17.03 -0.31 6.26
N LYS A 215 16.42 0.87 6.12
CA LYS A 215 17.02 2.18 6.46
C LYS A 215 16.00 3.04 7.20
N PRO A 216 15.81 2.82 8.52
CA PRO A 216 14.72 3.43 9.29
C PRO A 216 14.79 4.96 9.41
N GLY A 217 15.96 5.55 9.15
CA GLY A 217 16.20 7.00 9.16
C GLY A 217 16.14 7.66 7.78
N SER A 218 15.93 6.90 6.71
CA SER A 218 15.88 7.44 5.35
C SER A 218 14.66 8.36 5.16
N LYS A 219 14.71 9.22 4.14
CA LYS A 219 13.65 10.19 3.89
C LYS A 219 12.32 9.49 3.55
N ALA A 220 12.38 8.47 2.69
CA ALA A 220 11.21 7.67 2.35
C ALA A 220 10.71 6.86 3.55
N SER A 221 11.61 6.27 4.35
CA SER A 221 11.22 5.53 5.56
C SER A 221 10.43 6.39 6.54
N ILE A 222 10.93 7.60 6.84
CA ILE A 222 10.26 8.52 7.75
C ILE A 222 8.89 8.94 7.21
N ALA A 223 8.78 9.25 5.91
CA ALA A 223 7.51 9.61 5.28
C ALA A 223 6.48 8.46 5.37
N LEU A 224 6.92 7.22 5.10
CA LEU A 224 6.07 6.02 5.19
C LEU A 224 5.63 5.71 6.63
N LYS A 225 6.50 5.90 7.63
CA LYS A 225 6.14 5.77 9.05
C LYS A 225 5.14 6.85 9.49
N LYS A 226 5.28 8.09 9.01
CA LYS A 226 4.30 9.17 9.25
C LYS A 226 2.95 8.86 8.63
N LEU A 227 2.94 8.35 7.39
CA LEU A 227 1.71 7.87 6.75
C LEU A 227 1.04 6.77 7.59
N ALA A 228 1.79 5.74 7.98
CA ALA A 228 1.27 4.66 8.82
C ALA A 228 0.70 5.16 10.17
N ALA A 229 1.41 6.06 10.85
CA ALA A 229 0.91 6.68 12.09
C ALA A 229 -0.41 7.44 11.87
N SER A 230 -0.53 8.19 10.77
CA SER A 230 -1.76 8.93 10.46
C SER A 230 -2.96 8.02 10.25
N LEU A 231 -2.75 6.79 9.76
CA LEU A 231 -3.81 5.79 9.55
C LEU A 231 -4.36 5.21 10.87
N ILE A 232 -3.59 5.30 11.96
CA ILE A 232 -4.00 4.91 13.32
C ILE A 232 -4.38 6.11 14.19
N GLY A 233 -4.39 7.33 13.64
CA GLY A 233 -4.69 8.56 14.38
C GLY A 233 -3.55 9.02 15.30
N GLU A 234 -2.32 8.55 15.07
CA GLU A 234 -1.13 8.92 15.83
C GLU A 234 -0.22 9.85 15.02
N GLU A 235 0.72 10.53 15.69
CA GLU A 235 1.75 11.34 15.05
C GLU A 235 3.12 10.66 15.20
N TYR A 236 3.81 10.38 14.08
CA TYR A 236 5.18 9.87 14.15
C TYR A 236 6.21 10.99 14.25
N LYS A 237 6.93 11.03 15.37
CA LYS A 237 8.07 11.93 15.59
C LYS A 237 9.37 11.14 15.49
N PRO A 238 10.22 11.38 14.48
CA PRO A 238 11.50 10.70 14.37
C PRO A 238 12.38 11.04 15.56
N SER A 239 13.08 10.04 16.09
CA SER A 239 14.06 10.21 17.17
C SER A 239 15.21 11.13 16.74
N ILE A 240 15.94 11.71 17.69
CA ILE A 240 17.11 12.55 17.41
C ILE A 240 18.12 11.82 16.51
N ARG A 241 18.36 10.52 16.77
CA ARG A 241 19.26 9.69 15.96
C ARG A 241 18.75 9.52 14.53
N GLU A 242 17.45 9.30 14.33
CA GLU A 242 16.87 9.22 12.99
C GLU A 242 16.91 10.56 12.26
N ARG A 243 16.72 11.68 12.97
CA ARG A 243 16.86 13.03 12.39
C ARG A 243 18.29 13.32 11.95
N ILE A 244 19.28 12.91 12.73
CA ILE A 244 20.70 13.03 12.37
C ILE A 244 21.01 12.20 11.13
N LYS A 245 20.55 10.93 11.09
CA LYS A 245 20.71 10.08 9.90
C LYS A 245 20.02 10.66 8.66
N TRP A 246 18.81 11.20 8.82
CA TRP A 246 18.06 11.89 7.77
C TRP A 246 18.80 13.09 7.20
N PHE A 247 19.40 13.93 8.07
CA PHE A 247 20.20 15.08 7.66
C PHE A 247 21.47 14.67 6.93
N LEU A 248 22.10 13.58 7.37
CA LEU A 248 23.36 13.07 6.83
C LEU A 248 23.18 12.10 5.63
N GLY A 249 21.94 11.76 5.26
CA GLY A 249 21.65 10.88 4.11
C GLY A 249 21.90 9.37 4.36
N PHE A 250 21.90 8.93 5.63
CA PHE A 250 22.15 7.53 6.02
C PHE A 250 20.88 6.70 6.28
#